data_AF-A0A7J9QLZ7-F1
#
_entry.id   AF-A0A7J9QLZ7-F1
#
_cell.length_a   1.000
_cell.length_b   1.000
_cell.length_c   1.000
_cell.angle_alpha   90.00
_cell.angle_beta   90.00
_cell.angle_gamma   90.00
#
_symmetry.space_group_name_H-M   'P 1'
#
loop_
_entity.id
_entity.type
_entity.pdbx_description
1 polymer ?
#
loop_
_entity_poly.entity_id
_entity_poly.type
_entity_poly.pdbx_seq_one_letter_code
_entity_poly.pdbx_strand_id
1 'polypeptide(L)'
;MQEFANPHALRNEILSLIVESGLDEDCYTEMLDYTIELFETQGLGSDYYGYHNINHELEVTYVALLAANMNHVSDKFSKDDLKYLYAAALFHDFDPQKSVDKPHEESVLKFISMDRKLRQLLDTARLDLEIIKVLILRTTYPWSGKLKENAEMQIQQCFKKSELTKNNEEYQEHIRYLGWYLSVVDRVSGYTLGNFSKAMEMAKMNAHALAWRPSLIVRSSVAYFEELLNRETE
;
A
#
# COMPACT_ATOMS: atom_id res chain seq x y z
N MET A 1 -10.87 4.53 -19.21
CA MET A 1 -9.41 4.66 -18.96
C MET A 1 -8.97 6.07 -18.52
N GLN A 2 -9.75 7.13 -18.77
CA GLN A 2 -9.58 8.44 -18.10
C GLN A 2 -10.25 8.50 -16.71
N GLU A 3 -11.03 7.46 -16.33
CA GLU A 3 -11.82 7.40 -15.09
C GLU A 3 -10.98 7.41 -13.81
N PHE A 4 -9.78 6.84 -13.81
CA PHE A 4 -8.95 6.72 -12.59
C PHE A 4 -8.06 7.93 -12.30
N ALA A 5 -8.16 9.00 -13.09
CA ALA A 5 -7.42 10.24 -12.83
C ALA A 5 -8.07 11.13 -11.75
N ASN A 6 -9.24 10.72 -11.22
CA ASN A 6 -10.00 11.48 -10.22
C ASN A 6 -10.18 10.63 -8.93
N PRO A 7 -9.73 11.10 -7.76
CA PRO A 7 -9.90 10.39 -6.48
C PRO A 7 -11.36 10.11 -6.14
N HIS A 8 -12.31 10.97 -6.56
CA HIS A 8 -13.74 10.70 -6.36
C HIS A 8 -14.24 9.50 -7.17
N ALA A 9 -13.67 9.25 -8.35
CA ALA A 9 -13.99 8.07 -9.15
C ALA A 9 -13.41 6.81 -8.48
N LEU A 10 -12.14 6.84 -8.08
CA LEU A 10 -11.50 5.73 -7.36
C LEU A 10 -12.21 5.40 -6.04
N ARG A 11 -12.64 6.40 -5.27
CA ARG A 11 -13.43 6.18 -4.05
C ARG A 11 -14.70 5.36 -4.33
N ASN A 12 -15.45 5.71 -5.38
CA ASN A 12 -16.69 4.99 -5.71
C ASN A 12 -16.42 3.56 -6.18
N GLU A 13 -15.37 3.34 -6.96
CA GLU A 13 -14.95 2.00 -7.37
C GLU A 13 -14.52 1.13 -6.17
N ILE A 14 -13.80 1.72 -5.21
CA ILE A 14 -13.46 1.05 -3.95
C ILE A 14 -14.71 0.68 -3.16
N LEU A 15 -15.71 1.57 -3.06
CA LEU A 15 -16.97 1.26 -2.40
C LEU A 15 -17.72 0.10 -3.07
N SER A 16 -17.73 0.06 -4.40
CA SER A 16 -18.28 -1.08 -5.14
C SER A 16 -17.55 -2.38 -4.80
N LEU A 17 -16.21 -2.36 -4.79
CA LEU A 17 -15.39 -3.53 -4.45
C LEU A 17 -15.52 -3.98 -2.99
N ILE A 18 -15.73 -3.04 -2.05
CA ILE A 18 -16.01 -3.34 -0.64
C ILE A 18 -17.28 -4.20 -0.55
N VAL A 19 -18.35 -3.80 -1.23
CA VAL A 19 -19.61 -4.56 -1.29
C VAL A 19 -19.41 -5.91 -2.00
N GLU A 20 -18.72 -5.94 -3.14
CA GLU A 20 -18.43 -7.20 -3.86
C GLU A 20 -17.59 -8.19 -3.02
N SER A 21 -16.71 -7.67 -2.17
CA SER A 21 -15.89 -8.44 -1.24
C SER A 21 -16.68 -8.95 -0.01
N GLY A 22 -17.95 -8.55 0.13
CA GLY A 22 -18.80 -8.86 1.28
C GLY A 22 -18.37 -8.13 2.56
N LEU A 23 -17.81 -6.92 2.41
CA LEU A 23 -17.43 -5.99 3.48
C LEU A 23 -18.56 -4.97 3.70
N ASP A 24 -19.77 -5.46 3.95
CA ASP A 24 -20.99 -4.64 3.93
C ASP A 24 -21.19 -3.76 5.18
N GLU A 25 -20.27 -3.84 6.15
CA GLU A 25 -20.36 -3.09 7.39
C GLU A 25 -19.95 -1.61 7.19
N ASP A 26 -20.73 -0.68 7.75
CA ASP A 26 -20.52 0.77 7.60
C ASP A 26 -19.11 1.23 7.99
N CYS A 27 -18.44 0.51 8.91
CA CYS A 27 -17.09 0.84 9.37
C CYS A 27 -16.04 0.83 8.26
N TYR A 28 -16.22 0.06 7.17
CA TYR A 28 -15.30 0.09 6.03
C TYR A 28 -15.49 1.36 5.19
N THR A 29 -16.74 1.79 4.97
CA THR A 29 -17.01 3.07 4.32
C THR A 29 -16.49 4.24 5.17
N GLU A 30 -16.72 4.18 6.49
CA GLU A 30 -16.21 5.19 7.42
C GLU A 30 -14.68 5.24 7.48
N MET A 31 -13.99 4.09 7.36
CA MET A 31 -12.52 4.05 7.25
C MET A 31 -12.05 4.76 5.98
N LEU A 32 -12.65 4.45 4.82
CA LEU A 32 -12.30 5.10 3.55
C LEU A 32 -12.43 6.62 3.65
N ASP A 33 -13.58 7.09 4.11
CA ASP A 33 -13.89 8.52 4.20
C ASP A 33 -13.00 9.24 5.20
N TYR A 34 -12.73 8.59 6.33
CA TYR A 34 -11.83 9.14 7.33
C TYR A 34 -10.39 9.25 6.81
N THR A 35 -9.90 8.27 6.07
CA THR A 35 -8.57 8.34 5.45
C THR A 35 -8.48 9.48 4.45
N ILE A 36 -9.48 9.64 3.59
CA ILE A 36 -9.53 10.75 2.63
C ILE A 36 -9.51 12.09 3.37
N GLU A 37 -10.38 12.26 4.38
CA GLU A 37 -10.42 13.46 5.22
C GLU A 37 -9.06 13.75 5.87
N LEU A 38 -8.41 12.72 6.40
CA LEU A 38 -7.10 12.83 7.04
C LEU A 38 -6.00 13.29 6.07
N PHE A 39 -5.91 12.70 4.87
CA PHE A 39 -4.92 13.14 3.88
C PHE A 39 -5.16 14.57 3.43
N GLU A 40 -6.41 14.92 3.11
CA GLU A 40 -6.78 16.27 2.66
C GLU A 40 -6.48 17.32 3.73
N THR A 41 -6.88 17.08 4.98
CA THR A 41 -6.67 18.04 6.09
C THR A 41 -5.21 18.21 6.50
N GLN A 42 -4.35 17.23 6.20
CA GLN A 42 -2.90 17.30 6.43
C GLN A 42 -2.12 17.84 5.21
N GLY A 43 -2.80 18.28 4.15
CA GLY A 43 -2.15 18.82 2.95
C GLY A 43 -1.48 17.75 2.08
N LEU A 44 -1.88 16.48 2.24
CA LEU A 44 -1.46 15.32 1.45
C LEU A 44 -2.56 14.87 0.45
N GLY A 45 -3.52 15.76 0.19
CA GLY A 45 -4.58 15.57 -0.80
C GLY A 45 -4.09 15.51 -2.24
N SER A 46 -5.02 15.55 -3.19
CA SER A 46 -4.69 15.36 -4.62
C SER A 46 -3.72 16.38 -5.20
N ASP A 47 -3.70 17.59 -4.64
CA ASP A 47 -2.84 18.68 -5.08
C ASP A 47 -1.40 18.58 -4.52
N TYR A 48 -1.13 17.61 -3.63
CA TYR A 48 0.22 17.36 -3.13
C TYR A 48 1.10 16.77 -4.24
N TYR A 49 2.21 17.46 -4.51
CA TYR A 49 3.11 17.17 -5.63
C TYR A 49 3.94 15.88 -5.49
N GLY A 50 4.04 15.33 -4.28
CA GLY A 50 4.82 14.12 -4.03
C GLY A 50 4.04 12.84 -4.34
N TYR A 51 4.77 11.73 -4.49
CA TYR A 51 4.19 10.45 -4.94
C TYR A 51 3.17 9.88 -3.95
N HIS A 52 3.47 9.95 -2.66
CA HIS A 52 2.68 9.32 -1.60
C HIS A 52 1.55 10.25 -1.12
N ASN A 53 0.54 10.48 -1.95
CA ASN A 53 -0.65 11.27 -1.64
C ASN A 53 -1.92 10.41 -1.63
N ILE A 54 -3.08 11.02 -1.39
CA ILE A 54 -4.35 10.29 -1.36
C ILE A 54 -4.64 9.52 -2.67
N ASN A 55 -4.15 9.98 -3.82
CA ASN A 55 -4.34 9.24 -5.07
C ASN A 55 -3.61 7.90 -5.02
N HIS A 56 -2.36 7.90 -4.56
CA HIS A 56 -1.58 6.67 -4.41
C HIS A 56 -2.29 5.69 -3.46
N GLU A 57 -2.78 6.16 -2.31
CA GLU A 57 -3.42 5.27 -1.34
C GLU A 57 -4.70 4.64 -1.89
N LEU A 58 -5.50 5.42 -2.61
CA LEU A 58 -6.71 4.91 -3.26
C LEU A 58 -6.36 3.97 -4.42
N GLU A 59 -5.32 4.27 -5.21
CA GLU A 59 -4.83 3.38 -6.27
C GLU A 59 -4.40 2.01 -5.68
N VAL A 60 -3.61 2.00 -4.61
CA VAL A 60 -3.16 0.78 -3.93
C VAL A 60 -4.32 0.01 -3.30
N THR A 61 -5.23 0.72 -2.62
CA THR A 61 -6.41 0.11 -1.99
C THR A 61 -7.33 -0.54 -3.03
N TYR A 62 -7.58 0.16 -4.15
CA TYR A 62 -8.38 -0.35 -5.25
C TYR A 62 -7.79 -1.63 -5.84
N VAL A 63 -6.50 -1.63 -6.18
CA VAL A 63 -5.85 -2.80 -6.78
C VAL A 63 -5.72 -3.96 -5.79
N ALA A 64 -5.52 -3.67 -4.50
CA ALA A 64 -5.51 -4.69 -3.45
C ALA A 64 -6.89 -5.39 -3.34
N LEU A 65 -7.98 -4.63 -3.47
CA LEU A 65 -9.33 -5.19 -3.47
C LEU A 65 -9.69 -5.91 -4.78
N LEU A 66 -9.04 -5.62 -5.91
CA LEU A 66 -9.22 -6.42 -7.13
C LEU A 66 -8.80 -7.89 -6.94
N ALA A 67 -7.97 -8.24 -5.94
CA ALA A 67 -7.74 -9.63 -5.58
C ALA A 67 -9.02 -10.35 -5.13
N ALA A 68 -9.99 -9.64 -4.56
CA ALA A 68 -11.30 -10.21 -4.23
C ALA A 68 -11.99 -10.76 -5.50
N ASN A 69 -11.86 -10.07 -6.63
CA ASN A 69 -12.42 -10.50 -7.91
C ASN A 69 -11.66 -11.71 -8.50
N MET A 70 -10.42 -11.96 -8.07
CA MET A 70 -9.68 -13.18 -8.41
C MET A 70 -10.03 -14.40 -7.53
N ASN A 71 -10.74 -14.21 -6.41
CA ASN A 71 -11.19 -15.34 -5.58
C ASN A 71 -12.21 -16.21 -6.31
N HIS A 72 -12.99 -15.65 -7.25
CA HIS A 72 -13.85 -16.44 -8.13
C HIS A 72 -13.08 -17.47 -8.99
N VAL A 73 -11.75 -17.35 -9.09
CA VAL A 73 -10.89 -18.18 -9.94
C VAL A 73 -9.97 -19.11 -9.14
N SER A 74 -9.58 -18.75 -7.89
CA SER A 74 -8.53 -19.52 -7.19
C SER A 74 -8.66 -19.67 -5.66
N ASP A 75 -9.73 -19.19 -5.02
CA ASP A 75 -9.97 -19.32 -3.56
C ASP A 75 -8.74 -19.01 -2.67
N LYS A 76 -7.83 -18.13 -3.12
CA LYS A 76 -6.55 -17.89 -2.44
C LYS A 76 -6.66 -16.95 -1.25
N PHE A 77 -7.65 -16.07 -1.23
CA PHE A 77 -7.87 -15.12 -0.15
C PHE A 77 -9.24 -15.33 0.48
N SER A 78 -9.27 -15.51 1.79
CA SER A 78 -10.51 -15.54 2.56
C SER A 78 -11.14 -14.14 2.66
N LYS A 79 -12.40 -14.06 3.09
CA LYS A 79 -13.03 -12.77 3.39
C LYS A 79 -12.26 -11.99 4.47
N ASP A 80 -11.73 -12.67 5.48
CA ASP A 80 -10.95 -12.01 6.52
C ASP A 80 -9.61 -11.48 5.98
N ASP A 81 -8.99 -12.18 5.02
CA ASP A 81 -7.80 -11.66 4.34
C ASP A 81 -8.10 -10.35 3.61
N LEU A 82 -9.25 -10.25 2.96
CA LEU A 82 -9.67 -9.02 2.28
C LEU A 82 -9.88 -7.87 3.26
N LYS A 83 -10.41 -8.13 4.46
CA LYS A 83 -10.54 -7.10 5.51
C LYS A 83 -9.17 -6.54 5.92
N TYR A 84 -8.22 -7.43 6.16
CA TYR A 84 -6.86 -7.04 6.54
C TYR A 84 -6.12 -6.34 5.40
N LEU A 85 -6.24 -6.83 4.17
CA LEU A 85 -5.67 -6.20 2.98
C LEU A 85 -6.24 -4.80 2.76
N TYR A 86 -7.56 -4.65 2.85
CA TYR A 86 -8.23 -3.37 2.71
C TYR A 86 -7.68 -2.33 3.70
N ALA A 87 -7.70 -2.67 4.99
CA ALA A 87 -7.22 -1.75 6.02
C ALA A 87 -5.72 -1.46 5.85
N ALA A 88 -4.89 -2.49 5.63
CA ALA A 88 -3.46 -2.28 5.48
C ALA A 88 -3.12 -1.43 4.25
N ALA A 89 -3.75 -1.68 3.10
CA ALA A 89 -3.54 -0.89 1.89
C ALA A 89 -3.92 0.58 2.09
N LEU A 90 -5.02 0.85 2.79
CA LEU A 90 -5.51 2.21 3.02
C LEU A 90 -4.61 3.03 3.95
N PHE A 91 -3.82 2.39 4.82
CA PHE A 91 -2.99 3.06 5.82
C PHE A 91 -1.48 2.85 5.64
N HIS A 92 -1.03 2.13 4.60
CA HIS A 92 0.37 1.70 4.50
C HIS A 92 1.38 2.85 4.42
N ASP A 93 1.02 3.96 3.78
CA ASP A 93 1.88 5.12 3.60
C ASP A 93 1.38 6.36 4.37
N PHE A 94 0.43 6.18 5.30
CA PHE A 94 -0.11 7.30 6.05
C PHE A 94 0.81 7.79 7.17
N ASP A 95 1.73 8.69 6.81
CA ASP A 95 2.57 9.47 7.72
C ASP A 95 2.14 10.95 7.73
N PRO A 96 1.26 11.38 8.63
CA PRO A 96 0.76 12.77 8.64
C PRO A 96 1.81 13.81 9.05
N GLN A 97 2.96 13.39 9.61
CA GLN A 97 4.02 14.31 10.05
C GLN A 97 5.16 14.45 9.04
N LYS A 98 4.99 13.93 7.81
CA LYS A 98 6.04 13.77 6.78
C LYS A 98 7.22 14.73 6.95
N SER A 99 8.37 14.18 7.33
CA SER A 99 9.63 14.93 7.34
C SER A 99 10.34 14.90 5.98
N VAL A 100 9.99 13.92 5.14
CA VAL A 100 10.47 13.68 3.76
C VAL A 100 9.33 13.04 2.94
N ASP A 101 9.46 13.03 1.61
CA ASP A 101 8.35 12.62 0.71
C ASP A 101 7.93 11.14 0.88
N LYS A 102 8.92 10.26 1.08
CA LYS A 102 8.69 8.84 1.39
C LYS A 102 8.33 8.70 2.88
N PRO A 103 7.20 8.07 3.23
CA PRO A 103 6.82 7.86 4.63
C PRO A 103 7.83 6.95 5.34
N HIS A 104 8.00 7.18 6.64
CA HIS A 104 8.80 6.31 7.49
C HIS A 104 7.89 5.30 8.18
N GLU A 105 8.20 4.00 8.04
CA GLU A 105 7.31 2.93 8.50
C GLU A 105 7.03 3.05 10.01
N GLU A 106 8.02 3.45 10.83
CA GLU A 106 7.78 3.69 12.27
C GLU A 106 6.77 4.82 12.54
N SER A 107 6.74 5.87 11.72
CA SER A 107 5.78 6.97 11.86
C SER A 107 4.37 6.50 11.54
N VAL A 108 4.21 5.73 10.45
CA VAL A 108 2.94 5.10 10.07
C VAL A 108 2.43 4.21 11.20
N LEU A 109 3.28 3.27 11.67
CA LEU A 109 2.93 2.32 12.73
C LEU A 109 2.56 3.05 14.04
N LYS A 110 3.26 4.14 14.36
CA LYS A 110 2.95 4.97 15.52
C LYS A 110 1.61 5.67 15.36
N PHE A 111 1.33 6.26 14.20
CA PHE A 111 0.07 6.92 13.93
C PHE A 111 -1.11 5.96 14.09
N ILE A 112 -1.09 4.82 13.39
CA ILE A 112 -2.20 3.85 13.45
C ILE A 112 -2.40 3.24 14.84
N SER A 113 -1.36 3.25 15.67
CA SER A 113 -1.44 2.80 17.08
C SER A 113 -2.00 3.85 18.03
N MET A 114 -1.97 5.13 17.65
CA MET A 114 -2.34 6.25 18.52
C MET A 114 -3.64 6.94 18.11
N ASP A 115 -4.00 6.89 16.83
CA ASP A 115 -5.21 7.56 16.34
C ASP A 115 -6.47 6.90 16.90
N ARG A 116 -7.25 7.66 17.68
CA ARG A 116 -8.38 7.11 18.43
C ARG A 116 -9.52 6.68 17.52
N LYS A 117 -9.84 7.45 16.48
CA LYS A 117 -10.96 7.16 15.58
C LYS A 117 -10.63 5.93 14.73
N LEU A 118 -9.41 5.84 14.20
CA LEU A 118 -8.94 4.66 13.49
C LEU A 118 -9.01 3.41 14.37
N ARG A 119 -8.52 3.45 15.61
CA ARG A 119 -8.63 2.29 16.50
C ARG A 119 -10.07 1.85 16.75
N GLN A 120 -10.99 2.80 16.94
CA GLN A 120 -12.41 2.49 17.09
C GLN A 120 -13.01 1.82 15.84
N LEU A 121 -12.61 2.28 14.65
CA LEU A 121 -13.04 1.69 13.38
C LEU A 121 -12.50 0.27 13.21
N LEU A 122 -11.21 0.04 13.53
CA LEU A 122 -10.60 -1.28 13.50
C LEU A 122 -11.24 -2.24 14.50
N ASP A 123 -11.53 -1.78 15.72
CA ASP A 123 -12.22 -2.57 16.74
C ASP A 123 -13.63 -2.96 16.28
N THR A 124 -14.35 -2.03 15.63
CA THR A 124 -15.69 -2.27 15.06
C THR A 124 -15.65 -3.30 13.94
N ALA A 125 -14.63 -3.21 13.07
CA ALA A 125 -14.35 -4.18 12.01
C ALA A 125 -13.75 -5.51 12.52
N ARG A 126 -13.49 -5.61 13.84
CA ARG A 126 -12.86 -6.78 14.50
C ARG A 126 -11.50 -7.15 13.90
N LEU A 127 -10.73 -6.13 13.52
CA LEU A 127 -9.40 -6.30 12.94
C LEU A 127 -8.32 -6.24 14.01
N ASP A 128 -7.42 -7.23 14.01
CA ASP A 128 -6.23 -7.19 14.83
C ASP A 128 -5.21 -6.19 14.27
N LEU A 129 -4.98 -5.10 15.00
CA LEU A 129 -4.02 -4.07 14.63
C LEU A 129 -2.61 -4.62 14.39
N GLU A 130 -2.19 -5.65 15.14
CA GLU A 130 -0.83 -6.20 14.97
C GLU A 130 -0.69 -6.94 13.64
N ILE A 131 -1.76 -7.53 13.09
CA ILE A 131 -1.75 -8.11 11.74
C ILE A 131 -1.64 -7.00 10.69
N ILE A 132 -2.39 -5.90 10.84
CA ILE A 132 -2.30 -4.74 9.93
C ILE A 132 -0.87 -4.20 9.91
N LYS A 133 -0.24 -4.06 11.09
CA LYS A 133 1.16 -3.64 11.20
C LYS A 133 2.11 -4.59 10.46
N VAL A 134 1.90 -5.89 10.51
CA VAL A 134 2.71 -6.87 9.75
C VAL A 134 2.60 -6.61 8.25
N LEU A 135 1.38 -6.41 7.75
CA LEU A 135 1.16 -6.15 6.31
C LEU A 135 1.87 -4.87 5.86
N ILE A 136 1.76 -3.79 6.64
CA ILE A 136 2.47 -2.53 6.37
C ILE A 136 3.99 -2.71 6.47
N LEU A 137 4.50 -3.39 7.50
CA LEU A 137 5.94 -3.68 7.62
C LEU A 137 6.48 -4.49 6.42
N ARG A 138 5.64 -5.28 5.73
CA ARG A 138 6.06 -6.01 4.54
C ARG A 138 6.19 -5.12 3.30
N THR A 139 5.64 -3.91 3.28
CA THR A 139 5.81 -2.94 2.18
C THR A 139 7.16 -2.23 2.25
N THR A 140 7.94 -2.37 3.34
CA THR A 140 9.27 -1.76 3.49
C THR A 140 10.15 -1.93 2.25
N TYR A 141 10.76 -0.83 1.82
CA TYR A 141 11.63 -0.79 0.64
C TYR A 141 12.94 -0.06 0.91
N PRO A 142 14.09 -0.56 0.41
CA PRO A 142 14.26 -1.88 -0.19
C PRO A 142 14.10 -3.01 0.84
N TRP A 143 13.54 -4.15 0.42
CA TRP A 143 13.47 -5.36 1.25
C TRP A 143 14.81 -6.11 1.27
N SER A 144 15.87 -5.43 1.74
CA SER A 144 17.22 -5.98 1.82
C SER A 144 18.04 -5.35 2.95
N GLY A 145 19.12 -6.03 3.34
CA GLY A 145 20.06 -5.57 4.36
C GLY A 145 19.39 -5.24 5.71
N LYS A 146 19.89 -4.19 6.37
CA LYS A 146 19.44 -3.79 7.71
C LYS A 146 17.97 -3.39 7.78
N LEU A 147 17.41 -2.83 6.69
CA LEU A 147 15.99 -2.46 6.64
C LEU A 147 15.09 -3.70 6.72
N LYS A 148 15.40 -4.73 5.94
CA LYS A 148 14.72 -6.03 6.01
C LYS A 148 14.85 -6.65 7.41
N GLU A 149 16.06 -6.71 7.96
CA GLU A 149 16.30 -7.30 9.28
C GLU A 149 15.47 -6.60 10.37
N ASN A 150 15.42 -5.26 10.34
CA ASN A 150 14.62 -4.46 11.26
C ASN A 150 13.11 -4.72 11.10
N ALA A 151 12.61 -4.74 9.87
CA ALA A 151 11.21 -5.02 9.60
C ALA A 151 10.83 -6.45 10.03
N GLU A 152 11.66 -7.44 9.76
CA GLU A 152 11.45 -8.83 10.20
C GLU A 152 11.41 -8.94 11.72
N MET A 153 12.31 -8.26 12.45
CA MET A 153 12.26 -8.21 13.91
C MET A 153 10.94 -7.62 14.43
N GLN A 154 10.46 -6.52 13.84
CA GLN A 154 9.18 -5.91 14.22
C GLN A 154 7.98 -6.79 13.88
N ILE A 155 7.99 -7.46 12.71
CA ILE A 155 6.97 -8.44 12.32
C ILE A 155 6.87 -9.56 13.36
N GLN A 156 8.01 -10.11 13.79
CA GLN A 156 8.02 -11.15 14.82
C GLN A 156 7.48 -10.66 16.16
N GLN A 157 7.65 -9.38 16.51
CA GLN A 157 7.04 -8.81 17.71
C GLN A 157 5.52 -8.68 17.57
N CYS A 158 5.02 -8.25 16.41
CA CYS A 158 3.59 -8.18 16.13
C CYS A 158 2.94 -9.56 16.24
N PHE A 159 3.57 -10.59 15.65
CA PHE A 159 3.05 -11.96 15.72
C PHE A 159 2.96 -12.54 17.13
N LYS A 160 3.86 -12.10 18.03
CA LYS A 160 3.83 -12.52 19.44
C LYS A 160 2.75 -11.79 20.26
N LYS A 161 2.30 -10.62 19.80
CA LYS A 161 1.31 -9.77 20.48
C LYS A 161 -0.13 -10.07 20.04
N SER A 162 -0.33 -10.50 18.79
CA SER A 162 -1.64 -10.92 18.30
C SER A 162 -2.00 -12.30 18.85
N GLU A 163 -3.17 -12.41 19.47
CA GLU A 163 -3.69 -13.69 19.96
C GLU A 163 -4.07 -14.64 18.81
N LEU A 164 -4.28 -14.13 17.60
CA LEU A 164 -4.60 -14.94 16.41
C LEU A 164 -3.35 -15.62 15.83
N THR A 165 -2.21 -14.93 15.83
CA THR A 165 -0.97 -15.43 15.19
C THR A 165 -0.01 -16.06 16.18
N LYS A 166 -0.16 -15.78 17.48
CA LYS A 166 0.73 -16.31 18.52
C LYS A 166 0.63 -17.84 18.56
N ASN A 167 1.78 -18.49 18.39
CA ASN A 167 1.92 -19.95 18.29
C ASN A 167 1.21 -20.60 17.09
N ASN A 168 0.83 -19.82 16.07
CA ASN A 168 0.25 -20.34 14.83
C ASN A 168 1.19 -20.02 13.65
N GLU A 169 2.19 -20.87 13.44
CA GLU A 169 3.22 -20.66 12.41
C GLU A 169 2.62 -20.67 10.99
N GLU A 170 1.64 -21.55 10.72
CA GLU A 170 0.96 -21.61 9.42
C GLU A 170 0.26 -20.29 9.10
N TYR A 171 -0.46 -19.72 10.07
CA TYR A 171 -1.13 -18.44 9.87
C TYR A 171 -0.13 -17.27 9.78
N GLN A 172 0.99 -17.32 10.51
CA GLN A 172 2.06 -16.32 10.34
C GLN A 172 2.62 -16.32 8.91
N GLU A 173 2.89 -17.48 8.34
CA GLU A 173 3.38 -17.60 6.95
C GLU A 173 2.33 -17.10 5.94
N HIS A 174 1.04 -17.42 6.17
CA HIS A 174 -0.05 -16.88 5.36
C HIS A 174 -0.11 -15.35 5.40
N ILE A 175 -0.02 -14.73 6.59
CA ILE A 175 0.01 -13.27 6.72
C ILE A 175 1.28 -12.66 6.09
N ARG A 176 2.44 -13.34 6.14
CA ARG A 176 3.64 -12.90 5.41
C ARG A 176 3.43 -12.93 3.90
N TYR A 177 2.74 -13.94 3.38
CA TYR A 177 2.38 -14.03 1.96
C TYR A 177 1.42 -12.90 1.57
N LEU A 178 0.41 -12.63 2.41
CA LEU A 178 -0.53 -11.53 2.22
C LEU A 178 0.19 -10.16 2.19
N GLY A 179 1.15 -9.95 3.10
CA GLY A 179 1.96 -8.73 3.12
C GLY A 179 2.91 -8.63 1.94
N TRP A 180 3.44 -9.75 1.45
CA TRP A 180 4.20 -9.77 0.19
C TRP A 180 3.32 -9.38 -0.99
N TYR A 181 2.10 -9.92 -1.10
CA TYR A 181 1.14 -9.52 -2.12
C TYR A 181 0.88 -8.01 -2.08
N LEU A 182 0.58 -7.46 -0.90
CA LEU A 182 0.38 -6.02 -0.73
C LEU A 182 1.61 -5.21 -1.18
N SER A 183 2.82 -5.67 -0.85
CA SER A 183 4.06 -5.00 -1.29
C SER A 183 4.19 -4.95 -2.82
N VAL A 184 3.73 -5.98 -3.53
CA VAL A 184 3.71 -5.98 -4.99
C VAL A 184 2.67 -4.98 -5.48
N VAL A 185 1.46 -5.00 -4.93
CA VAL A 185 0.36 -4.09 -5.28
C VAL A 185 0.79 -2.63 -5.14
N ASP A 186 1.33 -2.26 -3.98
CA ASP A 186 1.89 -0.93 -3.68
C ASP A 186 2.81 -0.43 -4.83
N ARG A 187 3.77 -1.27 -5.23
CA ARG A 187 4.79 -0.90 -6.23
C ARG A 187 4.26 -0.78 -7.66
N VAL A 188 3.19 -1.49 -8.01
CA VAL A 188 2.71 -1.56 -9.40
C VAL A 188 1.48 -0.70 -9.67
N SER A 189 0.66 -0.41 -8.66
CA SER A 189 -0.68 0.18 -8.84
C SER A 189 -0.65 1.52 -9.58
N GLY A 190 0.23 2.43 -9.18
CA GLY A 190 0.34 3.74 -9.85
C GLY A 190 0.78 3.66 -11.31
N TYR A 191 1.48 2.60 -11.69
CA TYR A 191 1.94 2.38 -13.07
C TYR A 191 0.89 1.69 -13.95
N THR A 192 -0.03 0.92 -13.37
CA THR A 192 -0.98 0.08 -14.12
C THR A 192 -2.33 0.75 -14.35
N LEU A 193 -2.71 1.74 -13.54
CA LEU A 193 -4.02 2.39 -13.61
C LEU A 193 -4.12 3.56 -14.59
N GLY A 194 -3.06 3.80 -15.39
CA GLY A 194 -3.00 4.91 -16.34
C GLY A 194 -2.40 4.54 -17.69
N ASN A 195 -2.31 5.54 -18.56
CA ASN A 195 -1.59 5.40 -19.82
C ASN A 195 -0.07 5.55 -19.61
N PHE A 196 0.70 5.38 -20.69
CA PHE A 196 2.15 5.53 -20.65
C PHE A 196 2.63 6.88 -20.07
N SER A 197 1.88 7.96 -20.26
CA SER A 197 2.25 9.28 -19.73
C SER A 197 2.17 9.32 -18.20
N LYS A 198 1.11 8.73 -17.60
CA LYS A 198 0.99 8.57 -16.15
C LYS A 198 2.11 7.67 -15.61
N ALA A 199 2.40 6.54 -16.26
CA ALA A 199 3.51 5.67 -15.85
C ALA A 199 4.86 6.41 -15.85
N MET A 200 5.11 7.26 -16.85
CA MET A 200 6.31 8.10 -16.90
C MET A 200 6.33 9.16 -15.79
N GLU A 201 5.19 9.75 -15.44
CA GLU A 201 5.07 10.69 -14.32
C GLU A 201 5.37 10.01 -12.98
N MET A 202 4.80 8.83 -12.73
CA MET A 202 5.07 8.04 -11.53
C MET A 202 6.55 7.65 -11.42
N ALA A 203 7.20 7.31 -12.54
CA ALA A 203 8.63 7.06 -12.56
C ALA A 203 9.46 8.29 -12.16
N LYS A 204 9.07 9.49 -12.63
CA LYS A 204 9.74 10.75 -12.26
C LYS A 204 9.54 11.09 -10.79
N MET A 205 8.31 10.97 -10.28
CA MET A 205 8.00 11.23 -8.88
C MET A 205 8.75 10.26 -7.95
N ASN A 206 8.80 8.97 -8.28
CA ASN A 206 9.57 7.98 -7.51
C ASN A 206 11.07 8.26 -7.54
N ALA A 207 11.65 8.61 -8.70
CA ALA A 207 13.06 8.98 -8.78
C ALA A 207 13.36 10.21 -7.90
N HIS A 208 12.44 11.19 -7.85
CA HIS A 208 12.55 12.33 -6.97
C HIS A 208 12.46 11.94 -5.48
N ALA A 209 11.48 11.13 -5.10
CA ALA A 209 11.30 10.65 -3.72
C ALA A 209 12.51 9.85 -3.21
N LEU A 210 13.17 9.09 -4.10
CA LEU A 210 14.41 8.36 -3.81
C LEU A 210 15.68 9.23 -3.91
N ALA A 211 15.54 10.54 -4.13
CA ALA A 211 16.64 11.49 -4.31
C ALA A 211 17.65 11.06 -5.41
N TRP A 212 17.16 10.44 -6.49
CA TRP A 212 18.00 10.07 -7.61
C TRP A 212 18.51 11.33 -8.31
N ARG A 213 19.84 11.45 -8.39
CA ARG A 213 20.45 12.55 -9.13
C ARG A 213 20.14 12.40 -10.62
N PRO A 214 19.90 13.49 -11.37
CA PRO A 214 19.70 13.40 -12.82
C PRO A 214 20.80 12.62 -13.55
N SER A 215 22.05 12.73 -13.08
CA SER A 215 23.19 11.98 -13.61
C SER A 215 23.05 10.46 -13.48
N LEU A 216 22.40 9.97 -12.41
CA LEU A 216 22.14 8.55 -12.22
C LEU A 216 21.11 8.07 -13.23
N ILE A 217 20.00 8.81 -13.37
CA ILE A 217 18.95 8.51 -14.34
C ILE A 217 19.54 8.43 -15.75
N VAL A 218 20.30 9.46 -16.17
CA VAL A 218 20.93 9.51 -17.49
C VAL A 218 21.87 8.32 -17.71
N ARG A 219 22.74 7.99 -16.73
CA ARG A 219 23.68 6.86 -16.87
C ARG A 219 22.96 5.52 -16.97
N SER A 220 21.94 5.30 -16.16
CA SER A 220 21.14 4.07 -16.19
C SER A 220 20.35 3.95 -17.50
N SER A 221 19.79 5.06 -18.01
CA SER A 221 19.13 5.07 -19.32
C SER A 221 20.09 4.76 -20.45
N VAL A 222 21.28 5.38 -20.48
CA VAL A 222 22.31 5.09 -21.51
C VAL A 222 22.70 3.62 -21.47
N ALA A 223 23.01 3.07 -20.29
CA ALA A 223 23.39 1.67 -20.15
C ALA A 223 22.29 0.69 -20.64
N TYR A 224 21.03 0.99 -20.33
CA TYR A 224 19.89 0.18 -20.79
C TYR A 224 19.75 0.18 -22.31
N PHE A 225 19.81 1.35 -22.95
CA PHE A 225 19.70 1.43 -24.41
C PHE A 225 20.93 0.88 -25.13
N GLU A 226 22.14 1.05 -24.57
CA GLU A 226 23.35 0.37 -25.07
C GLU A 226 23.19 -1.14 -25.03
N GLU A 227 22.65 -1.70 -23.94
CA GLU A 227 22.39 -3.14 -23.82
C GLU A 227 21.36 -3.63 -24.87
N LEU A 228 20.27 -2.90 -25.07
CA LEU A 228 19.28 -3.23 -26.10
C LEU A 228 19.88 -3.21 -27.51
N LEU A 229 20.58 -2.13 -27.86
CA LEU A 229 21.19 -1.96 -29.19
C LEU A 229 22.24 -3.03 -29.48
N ASN A 230 23.03 -3.41 -28.47
CA ASN A 230 24.04 -4.45 -28.61
C ASN A 230 23.44 -5.86 -28.71
N ARG A 231 22.22 -6.07 -28.18
CA ARG A 231 21.47 -7.33 -28.31
C ARG A 231 20.70 -7.46 -29.62
N GLU A 232 20.35 -6.35 -30.28
CA GLU A 232 19.73 -6.37 -31.62
C GLU A 232 20.76 -6.59 -32.76
N THR A 233 22.06 -6.57 -32.45
CA THR A 233 23.14 -6.82 -33.41
C THR A 233 23.62 -8.29 -33.50
N GLU A 234 22.91 -9.24 -32.88
CA GLU A 234 23.04 -10.70 -33.14
C GLU A 234 21.80 -11.24 -33.88
#